data_AF-A0A0N5CBB6-F1
#
_entry.id   AF-A0A0N5CBB6-F1
#
_cell.length_a   1.000
_cell.length_b   1.000
_cell.length_c   1.000
_cell.angle_alpha   90.00
_cell.angle_beta   90.00
_cell.angle_gamma   90.00
#
_symmetry.space_group_name_H-M   'P 1'
#
loop_
_entity.id
_entity.type
_entity.pdbx_description
1 polymer ?
#
loop_
_entity_poly.entity_id
_entity_poly.type
_entity_poly.pdbx_seq_one_letter_code
_entity_poly.pdbx_strand_id
1 'polypeptide(L)'
;MTDVKLDIQTLLDDSISLSEIVGSMKSNENINKFVKNHGVHKTFSKYFSQLSFKLSNENDVLNSDILCCGFGEKIFSIDKIMEILSNVPKICLENVYYIGFDIKDDTRMMSENDRFYLAQKFTYFAEFLYEKCPNASRLWLTNKYNFVGNDDFLVYIIEQLKTDKVVEIKPIILEDLLNYSAKYDFVKRNFFSGTPNLKIFAVEIYTSDLPSHFTDIITPLQKLVNCLCKIKNVTLEMYVEGNHKSLYIASKILHYASAVNLKTNVKQSSSWIEYFQDVNYKITNDFSNIIYNLTTVTLFINVLEDFKIIRKFMRLLENLKSITLHIDIDILNKVYKQYKNIGVCSLEIRKHFDYESTIRKLTEFRIHLLSLSNEMSLSDGNELFILNNVFLEEMFSIIPTTIKTLYLININGYKLKIFQQFPIKFPFLSTISFLLCINIPENAIYGIKSLRNVVIHGELKINIPEFVETVIFCYFDEDFCDGIERKSQNKPNTYFFKLINAIFNNSIRNIKNDEIYYIAFLRDILKWKDILYLADDCFY
;
A
#
# COMPACT_ATOMS: atom_id res chain seq x y z
N MET A 1 -9.31 -29.37 37.26
CA MET A 1 -9.47 -29.13 35.80
C MET A 1 -10.05 -27.73 35.52
N THR A 2 -10.87 -27.18 36.41
CA THR A 2 -11.31 -25.78 36.42
C THR A 2 -10.17 -24.80 36.70
N ASP A 3 -9.27 -25.11 37.66
CA ASP A 3 -8.15 -24.22 38.02
C ASP A 3 -7.16 -24.00 36.86
N VAL A 4 -6.75 -25.09 36.19
CA VAL A 4 -5.87 -25.02 35.00
C VAL A 4 -6.47 -24.21 33.85
N LYS A 5 -7.81 -24.20 33.71
CA LYS A 5 -8.48 -23.38 32.69
C LYS A 5 -8.49 -21.91 33.06
N LEU A 6 -8.68 -21.60 34.34
CA LEU A 6 -8.62 -20.24 34.86
C LEU A 6 -7.22 -19.67 34.66
N ASP A 7 -6.18 -20.45 34.99
CA ASP A 7 -4.78 -20.05 34.85
C ASP A 7 -4.38 -19.73 33.40
N ILE A 8 -4.85 -20.53 32.43
CA ILE A 8 -4.56 -20.29 31.01
C ILE A 8 -5.29 -19.04 30.49
N GLN A 9 -6.56 -18.83 30.89
CA GLN A 9 -7.31 -17.64 30.48
C GLN A 9 -6.65 -16.37 31.02
N THR A 10 -6.28 -16.36 32.32
CA THR A 10 -5.55 -15.24 32.93
C THR A 10 -4.22 -14.99 32.23
N LEU A 11 -3.46 -16.04 31.90
CA LEU A 11 -2.21 -15.91 31.13
C LEU A 11 -2.43 -15.28 29.75
N LEU A 12 -3.51 -15.65 29.06
CA LEU A 12 -3.85 -15.06 27.77
C LEU A 12 -4.28 -13.60 27.92
N ASP A 13 -5.10 -13.27 28.89
CA ASP A 13 -5.63 -11.93 29.12
C ASP A 13 -4.53 -10.96 29.57
N ASP A 14 -3.62 -11.41 30.44
CA ASP A 14 -2.48 -10.63 30.96
C ASP A 14 -1.35 -10.50 29.94
N SER A 15 -1.29 -11.37 28.92
CA SER A 15 -0.25 -11.28 27.90
C SER A 15 -0.31 -9.95 27.14
N ILE A 16 0.83 -9.27 27.09
CA ILE A 16 1.03 -8.02 26.38
C ILE A 16 1.62 -8.24 24.98
N SER A 17 1.57 -9.45 24.41
CA SER A 17 2.13 -9.77 23.09
C SER A 17 1.37 -10.91 22.40
N LEU A 18 0.94 -10.67 21.15
CA LEU A 18 0.36 -11.71 20.30
C LEU A 18 1.41 -12.76 19.91
N SER A 19 2.66 -12.33 19.71
CA SER A 19 3.76 -13.25 19.41
C SER A 19 4.00 -14.25 20.55
N GLU A 20 3.91 -13.80 21.81
CA GLU A 20 4.08 -14.66 22.99
C GLU A 20 2.92 -15.64 23.17
N ILE A 21 1.68 -15.21 22.91
CA ILE A 21 0.51 -16.10 22.89
C ILE A 21 0.72 -17.22 21.86
N VAL A 22 1.07 -16.85 20.63
CA VAL A 22 1.32 -17.82 19.55
C VAL A 22 2.52 -18.72 19.85
N GLY A 23 3.60 -18.18 20.43
CA GLY A 23 4.75 -18.96 20.87
C GLY A 23 4.39 -20.00 21.93
N SER A 24 3.55 -19.62 22.89
CA SER A 24 3.04 -20.49 23.95
C SER A 24 2.15 -21.60 23.39
N MET A 25 1.28 -21.29 22.43
CA MET A 25 0.47 -22.29 21.73
C MET A 25 1.33 -23.31 20.97
N LYS A 26 2.41 -22.87 20.31
CA LYS A 26 3.31 -23.75 19.56
C LYS A 26 4.14 -24.66 20.45
N SER A 27 4.46 -24.21 21.66
CA SER A 27 5.28 -24.95 22.62
C SER A 27 4.46 -25.82 23.59
N ASN A 28 3.14 -25.57 23.74
CA ASN A 28 2.30 -26.28 24.70
C ASN A 28 0.93 -26.66 24.11
N GLU A 29 0.68 -27.97 24.00
CA GLU A 29 -0.55 -28.53 23.44
C GLU A 29 -1.81 -28.20 24.27
N ASN A 30 -1.68 -28.09 25.60
CA ASN A 30 -2.80 -27.73 26.47
C ASN A 30 -3.26 -26.28 26.20
N ILE A 31 -2.31 -25.35 26.04
CA ILE A 31 -2.60 -23.96 25.67
C ILE A 31 -3.22 -23.91 24.27
N ASN A 32 -2.67 -24.64 23.30
CA ASN A 32 -3.20 -24.71 21.94
C ASN A 32 -4.67 -25.20 21.93
N LYS A 33 -4.96 -26.30 22.63
CA LYS A 33 -6.31 -26.85 22.73
C LYS A 33 -7.27 -25.89 23.43
N PHE A 34 -6.79 -25.20 24.46
CA PHE A 34 -7.58 -24.18 25.15
C PHE A 34 -7.95 -23.02 24.21
N VAL A 35 -6.97 -22.44 23.52
CA VAL A 35 -7.17 -21.32 22.59
C VAL A 35 -8.08 -21.70 21.44
N LYS A 36 -7.96 -22.90 20.86
CA LYS A 36 -8.87 -23.35 19.79
C LYS A 36 -10.34 -23.36 20.21
N ASN A 37 -10.62 -23.67 21.49
CA ASN A 37 -11.98 -23.78 22.02
C ASN A 37 -12.56 -22.44 22.52
N HIS A 38 -11.72 -21.55 23.05
CA HIS A 38 -12.18 -20.30 23.70
C HIS A 38 -11.88 -19.05 22.87
N GLY A 39 -10.92 -19.14 21.94
CA GLY A 39 -10.48 -18.00 21.14
C GLY A 39 -9.50 -17.07 21.86
N VAL A 40 -8.96 -16.12 21.10
CA VAL A 40 -8.15 -15.00 21.60
C VAL A 40 -8.88 -13.71 21.26
N HIS A 41 -9.13 -12.89 22.29
CA HIS A 41 -9.80 -11.61 22.17
C HIS A 41 -8.89 -10.52 22.71
N LYS A 42 -8.26 -9.73 21.83
CA LYS A 42 -7.33 -8.67 22.21
C LYS A 42 -7.77 -7.32 21.67
N THR A 43 -7.62 -6.31 22.51
CA THR A 43 -7.79 -4.90 22.17
C THR A 43 -6.49 -4.19 22.49
N PHE A 44 -6.01 -3.36 21.57
CA PHE A 44 -4.83 -2.53 21.76
C PHE A 44 -5.01 -1.20 21.02
N SER A 45 -4.09 -0.27 21.23
CA SER A 45 -4.03 0.99 20.50
C SER A 45 -2.73 1.05 19.72
N LYS A 46 -2.79 1.14 18.38
CA LYS A 46 -1.60 1.38 17.54
C LYS A 46 -1.08 2.79 17.85
N TYR A 47 0.20 2.89 18.20
CA TYR A 47 0.78 4.18 18.63
C TYR A 47 1.20 5.04 17.44
N PHE A 48 1.93 4.49 16.49
CA PHE A 48 2.44 5.21 15.33
C PHE A 48 2.86 4.24 14.22
N SER A 49 2.96 4.75 13.00
CA SER A 49 3.76 4.13 11.92
C SER A 49 4.58 5.18 11.17
N GLN A 50 4.14 6.43 11.22
CA GLN A 50 4.84 7.58 10.69
C GLN A 50 4.92 8.68 11.74
N LEU A 51 6.05 9.37 11.78
CA LEU A 51 6.33 10.48 12.67
C LEU A 51 6.83 11.65 11.83
N SER A 52 6.28 12.83 12.09
CA SER A 52 6.78 14.08 11.51
C SER A 52 7.77 14.73 12.47
N PHE A 53 8.83 15.33 11.93
CA PHE A 53 9.91 15.92 12.70
C PHE A 53 10.18 17.36 12.29
N LYS A 54 10.55 18.16 13.29
CA LYS A 54 11.02 19.53 13.11
C LYS A 54 12.06 19.87 14.17
N LEU A 55 13.09 20.63 13.82
CA LEU A 55 14.01 21.23 14.78
C LEU A 55 13.33 22.29 15.64
N SER A 56 13.72 22.36 16.91
CA SER A 56 13.32 23.46 17.79
C SER A 56 13.91 24.81 17.36
N ASN A 57 15.12 24.81 16.78
CA ASN A 57 15.78 26.00 16.23
C ASN A 57 16.71 25.64 15.04
N GLU A 58 16.22 25.86 13.83
CA GLU A 58 16.96 25.57 12.59
C GLU A 58 18.31 26.32 12.46
N ASN A 59 18.50 27.43 13.19
CA ASN A 59 19.75 28.21 13.16
C ASN A 59 20.83 27.67 14.11
N ASP A 60 20.50 26.73 15.00
CA ASP A 60 21.43 26.11 15.95
C ASP A 60 21.15 24.61 16.03
N VAL A 61 21.52 23.89 14.97
CA VAL A 61 21.24 22.45 14.81
C VAL A 61 21.88 21.63 15.93
N LEU A 62 23.08 22.02 16.38
CA LEU A 62 23.83 21.28 17.40
C LEU A 62 23.14 21.30 18.77
N ASN A 63 22.59 22.46 19.17
CA ASN A 63 21.91 22.60 20.45
C ASN A 63 20.38 22.45 20.35
N SER A 64 19.86 22.12 19.17
CA SER A 64 18.43 21.94 18.97
C SER A 64 17.95 20.54 19.33
N ASP A 65 16.75 20.51 19.90
CA ASP A 65 15.95 19.32 20.02
C ASP A 65 15.28 19.01 18.68
N ILE A 66 15.13 17.71 18.39
CA ILE A 66 14.25 17.26 17.32
C ILE A 66 12.88 17.02 17.93
N LEU A 67 11.93 17.87 17.56
CA LEU A 67 10.54 17.80 17.95
C LEU A 67 9.81 16.83 17.02
N CYS A 68 8.98 15.98 17.61
CA CYS A 68 8.24 14.91 16.97
C CYS A 68 6.74 15.15 17.13
N CYS A 69 6.03 15.11 16.00
CA CYS A 69 4.58 15.11 15.90
C CYS A 69 4.14 13.74 15.39
N GLY A 70 3.13 13.12 16.01
CA GLY A 70 2.69 11.77 15.64
C GLY A 70 1.93 11.02 16.74
N PHE A 71 1.94 11.56 17.97
CA PHE A 71 1.18 11.03 19.11
C PHE A 71 -0.08 11.88 19.36
N GLY A 72 -0.89 12.07 18.32
CA GLY A 72 -1.99 13.04 18.31
C GLY A 72 -1.47 14.47 18.13
N GLU A 73 -2.16 15.45 18.72
CA GLU A 73 -1.81 16.89 18.62
C GLU A 73 -0.59 17.30 19.46
N LYS A 74 -0.04 16.38 20.27
CA LYS A 74 1.07 16.70 21.17
C LYS A 74 2.41 16.61 20.45
N ILE A 75 3.28 17.58 20.76
CA ILE A 75 4.65 17.65 20.27
C ILE A 75 5.59 17.25 21.42
N PHE A 76 6.53 16.35 21.14
CA PHE A 76 7.50 15.85 22.11
C PHE A 76 8.91 15.83 21.51
N SER A 77 9.97 15.93 22.32
CA SER A 77 11.32 15.64 21.84
C SER A 77 11.47 14.15 21.53
N ILE A 78 12.43 13.79 20.66
CA ILE A 78 12.79 12.38 20.40
C ILE A 78 13.08 11.63 21.70
N ASP A 79 13.84 12.21 22.62
CA ASP A 79 14.17 11.57 23.91
C ASP A 79 12.91 11.25 24.72
N LYS A 80 11.94 12.17 24.74
CA LYS A 80 10.68 11.93 25.44
C LYS A 80 9.85 10.84 24.76
N ILE A 81 9.87 10.76 23.43
CA ILE A 81 9.22 9.66 22.70
C ILE A 81 9.88 8.32 23.02
N MET A 82 11.22 8.26 23.07
CA MET A 82 11.94 7.05 23.44
C MET A 82 11.56 6.58 24.87
N GLU A 83 11.45 7.50 25.82
CA GLU A 83 10.97 7.21 27.18
C GLU A 83 9.54 6.67 27.18
N ILE A 84 8.62 7.30 26.43
CA ILE A 84 7.23 6.85 26.32
C ILE A 84 7.18 5.43 25.74
N LEU A 85 7.83 5.20 24.60
CA LEU A 85 7.79 3.93 23.87
C LEU A 85 8.43 2.78 24.65
N SER A 86 9.40 3.07 25.51
CA SER A 86 10.01 2.06 26.39
C SER A 86 9.03 1.49 27.42
N ASN A 87 7.94 2.20 27.71
CA ASN A 87 6.90 1.79 28.65
C ASN A 87 5.61 1.30 27.96
N VAL A 88 5.56 1.29 26.62
CA VAL A 88 4.38 0.86 25.86
C VAL A 88 4.31 -0.68 25.81
N PRO A 89 3.13 -1.29 26.05
CA PRO A 89 2.94 -2.73 25.87
C PRO A 89 3.30 -3.19 24.46
N LYS A 90 4.02 -4.33 24.36
CA LYS A 90 4.57 -4.84 23.10
C LYS A 90 3.52 -5.08 22.01
N ILE A 91 2.31 -5.52 22.37
CA ILE A 91 1.17 -5.74 21.45
C ILE A 91 0.82 -4.47 20.66
N CYS A 92 1.02 -3.30 21.23
CA CYS A 92 0.77 -2.01 20.59
C CYS A 92 1.82 -1.65 19.51
N LEU A 93 2.99 -2.30 19.56
CA LEU A 93 4.14 -2.11 18.65
C LEU A 93 4.28 -3.27 17.65
N GLU A 94 3.70 -4.43 17.95
CA GLU A 94 3.66 -5.58 17.05
C GLU A 94 2.86 -5.32 15.77
N ASN A 95 1.98 -4.32 15.79
CA ASN A 95 1.19 -3.90 14.64
C ASN A 95 1.90 -2.84 13.75
N VAL A 96 3.18 -2.56 14.02
CA VAL A 96 4.00 -1.62 13.25
C VAL A 96 4.89 -2.42 12.29
N TYR A 97 4.64 -2.31 10.99
CA TYR A 97 5.38 -3.03 9.94
C TYR A 97 6.34 -2.12 9.14
N TYR A 98 6.24 -0.80 9.32
CA TYR A 98 7.17 0.19 8.79
C TYR A 98 7.46 1.30 9.79
N ILE A 99 8.62 1.93 9.63
CA ILE A 99 9.01 3.17 10.31
C ILE A 99 9.05 4.27 9.25
N GLY A 100 8.17 5.26 9.39
CA GLY A 100 8.07 6.42 8.51
C GLY A 100 8.58 7.69 9.18
N PHE A 101 9.51 8.40 8.55
CA PHE A 101 9.96 9.74 8.96
C PHE A 101 9.57 10.78 7.93
N ASP A 102 8.92 11.82 8.41
CA ASP A 102 8.54 12.98 7.62
C ASP A 102 9.24 14.22 8.17
N ILE A 103 10.25 14.71 7.44
CA ILE A 103 11.16 15.75 7.90
C ILE A 103 10.70 17.09 7.34
N LYS A 104 10.36 18.03 8.24
CA LYS A 104 9.78 19.33 7.86
C LYS A 104 10.82 20.45 7.75
N ASP A 105 12.04 20.21 8.21
CA ASP A 105 13.14 21.17 8.17
C ASP A 105 13.72 21.27 6.76
N ASP A 106 14.02 22.49 6.31
CA ASP A 106 14.80 22.72 5.09
C ASP A 106 16.30 22.63 5.41
N THR A 107 16.97 21.54 5.00
CA THR A 107 18.39 21.37 5.31
C THR A 107 19.33 21.82 4.19
N ARG A 108 18.80 22.40 3.10
CA ARG A 108 19.61 22.74 1.91
C ARG A 108 20.64 23.82 2.18
N MET A 109 20.34 24.72 3.12
CA MET A 109 21.24 25.80 3.53
C MET A 109 22.11 25.44 4.74
N MET A 110 21.92 24.24 5.33
CA MET A 110 22.71 23.80 6.48
C MET A 110 24.13 23.41 6.06
N SER A 111 25.08 23.59 6.99
CA SER A 111 26.45 23.13 6.75
C SER A 111 26.50 21.59 6.67
N GLU A 112 27.47 21.05 5.94
CA GLU A 112 27.64 19.60 5.84
C GLU A 112 27.80 18.92 7.21
N ASN A 113 28.48 19.58 8.16
CA ASN A 113 28.65 19.07 9.51
C ASN A 113 27.30 18.97 10.26
N ASP A 114 26.44 19.98 10.13
CA ASP A 114 25.12 19.99 10.76
C ASP A 114 24.23 18.89 10.16
N ARG A 115 24.28 18.71 8.84
CA ARG A 115 23.55 17.64 8.15
C ARG A 115 24.01 16.26 8.59
N PHE A 116 25.32 16.02 8.68
CA PHE A 116 25.84 14.75 9.20
C PHE A 116 25.39 14.50 10.64
N TYR A 117 25.51 15.50 11.52
CA TYR A 117 25.10 15.41 12.91
C TYR A 117 23.60 15.12 13.05
N LEU A 118 22.77 15.83 12.29
CA LEU A 118 21.33 15.65 12.31
C LEU A 118 20.93 14.25 11.82
N ALA A 119 21.53 13.79 10.72
CA ALA A 119 21.30 12.44 10.20
C ALA A 119 21.73 11.34 11.18
N GLN A 120 22.75 11.56 12.02
CA GLN A 120 23.11 10.64 13.11
C GLN A 120 22.01 10.56 14.17
N LYS A 121 21.45 11.69 14.59
CA LYS A 121 20.32 11.71 15.54
C LYS A 121 19.11 10.97 15.00
N PHE A 122 18.72 11.23 13.74
CA PHE A 122 17.62 10.52 13.09
C PHE A 122 17.88 9.02 12.98
N THR A 123 19.10 8.65 12.59
CA THR A 123 19.51 7.26 12.46
C THR A 123 19.43 6.51 13.79
N TYR A 124 19.99 7.09 14.85
CA TYR A 124 19.93 6.52 16.20
C TYR A 124 18.49 6.29 16.64
N PHE A 125 17.60 7.25 16.35
CA PHE A 125 16.18 7.09 16.66
C PHE A 125 15.53 6.00 15.81
N ALA A 126 15.83 5.91 14.51
CA ALA A 126 15.30 4.84 13.65
C ALA A 126 15.72 3.45 14.16
N GLU A 127 16.98 3.28 14.56
CA GLU A 127 17.51 2.04 15.14
C GLU A 127 16.77 1.66 16.42
N PHE A 128 16.55 2.62 17.32
CA PHE A 128 15.71 2.42 18.51
C PHE A 128 14.29 1.97 18.15
N LEU A 129 13.65 2.58 17.15
CA LEU A 129 12.30 2.19 16.74
C LEU A 129 12.26 0.77 16.17
N TYR A 130 13.26 0.36 15.37
CA TYR A 130 13.35 -1.03 14.87
C TYR A 130 13.62 -2.05 15.99
N GLU A 131 14.29 -1.66 17.07
CA GLU A 131 14.43 -2.51 18.26
C GLU A 131 13.06 -2.72 18.95
N LYS A 132 12.26 -1.66 19.06
CA LYS A 132 10.96 -1.70 19.75
C LYS A 132 9.82 -2.27 18.92
N CYS A 133 9.87 -2.15 17.59
CA CYS A 133 8.82 -2.61 16.67
C CYS A 133 9.24 -3.92 15.99
N PRO A 134 8.92 -5.11 16.55
CA PRO A 134 9.52 -6.38 16.13
C PRO A 134 9.12 -6.86 14.73
N ASN A 135 8.01 -6.34 14.19
CA ASN A 135 7.55 -6.67 12.84
C ASN A 135 7.86 -5.56 11.82
N ALA A 136 8.51 -4.46 12.23
CA ALA A 136 8.88 -3.39 11.33
C ALA A 136 10.05 -3.82 10.44
N SER A 137 9.86 -3.71 9.13
CA SER A 137 10.89 -4.11 8.15
C SER A 137 11.04 -3.15 6.98
N ARG A 138 10.21 -2.10 6.90
CA ARG A 138 10.25 -1.09 5.85
C ARG A 138 10.65 0.26 6.43
N LEU A 139 11.50 1.00 5.74
CA LEU A 139 11.84 2.39 6.05
C LEU A 139 11.20 3.30 5.01
N TRP A 140 10.51 4.35 5.46
CA TRP A 140 9.92 5.37 4.60
C TRP A 140 10.39 6.75 5.05
N LEU A 141 11.12 7.46 4.19
CA LEU A 141 11.59 8.82 4.46
C LEU A 141 10.91 9.79 3.49
N THR A 142 10.44 10.93 4.00
CA THR A 142 9.87 12.03 3.20
C THR A 142 10.37 13.39 3.70
N ASN A 143 10.48 14.36 2.81
CA ASN A 143 10.83 15.76 3.09
C ASN A 143 9.82 16.74 2.44
N LYS A 144 8.55 16.33 2.30
CA LYS A 144 7.59 16.87 1.33
C LYS A 144 6.78 18.11 1.79
N TYR A 145 7.41 19.09 2.44
CA TYR A 145 6.70 20.33 2.76
C TYR A 145 7.36 21.57 2.15
N ASN A 146 6.57 22.34 1.39
CA ASN A 146 6.68 23.78 1.09
C ASN A 146 7.95 24.35 0.41
N PHE A 147 8.92 23.54 -0.01
CA PHE A 147 10.15 24.07 -0.61
C PHE A 147 10.33 23.65 -2.09
N VAL A 148 10.66 24.62 -2.95
CA VAL A 148 10.97 24.38 -4.37
C VAL A 148 12.40 23.84 -4.47
N GLY A 149 12.56 22.61 -4.93
CA GLY A 149 13.87 21.94 -5.12
C GLY A 149 14.18 20.94 -4.00
N ASN A 150 14.83 19.83 -4.36
CA ASN A 150 14.97 18.67 -3.48
C ASN A 150 16.19 18.75 -2.54
N ASP A 151 16.06 18.12 -1.37
CA ASP A 151 17.04 18.10 -0.28
C ASP A 151 17.62 16.68 -0.12
N ASP A 152 18.92 16.49 -0.42
CA ASP A 152 19.62 15.20 -0.35
C ASP A 152 19.75 14.63 1.08
N PHE A 153 19.16 15.26 2.09
CA PHE A 153 19.26 14.90 3.50
C PHE A 153 18.80 13.47 3.80
N LEU A 154 17.74 13.00 3.13
CA LEU A 154 17.22 11.64 3.32
C LEU A 154 18.30 10.58 3.00
N VAL A 155 19.21 10.90 2.08
CA VAL A 155 20.32 10.03 1.66
C VAL A 155 21.37 9.91 2.78
N TYR A 156 21.60 10.95 3.59
CA TYR A 156 22.50 10.90 4.76
C TYR A 156 21.96 9.97 5.85
N ILE A 157 20.64 9.95 6.05
CA ILE A 157 20.01 9.05 7.02
C ILE A 157 20.21 7.60 6.58
N ILE A 158 19.98 7.31 5.29
CA ILE A 158 20.14 5.96 4.74
C ILE A 158 21.60 5.48 4.85
N GLU A 159 22.57 6.33 4.52
CA GLU A 159 23.99 5.97 4.58
C GLU A 159 24.42 5.55 6.00
N GLN A 160 23.92 6.28 7.01
CA GLN A 160 24.37 6.10 8.38
C GLN A 160 23.64 4.98 9.12
N LEU A 161 22.49 4.53 8.60
CA LEU A 161 21.63 3.54 9.22
C LEU A 161 22.28 2.17 9.40
N LYS A 162 22.29 1.66 10.64
CA LYS A 162 22.84 0.35 11.01
C LYS A 162 21.78 -0.53 11.66
N THR A 163 21.12 -1.35 10.84
CA THR A 163 20.15 -2.32 11.33
C THR A 163 19.98 -3.50 10.39
N ASP A 164 19.81 -4.69 10.97
CA ASP A 164 19.49 -5.91 10.23
C ASP A 164 17.98 -6.08 9.99
N LYS A 165 17.14 -5.19 10.55
CA LYS A 165 15.67 -5.26 10.45
C LYS A 165 15.13 -4.72 9.14
N VAL A 166 15.84 -3.76 8.53
CA VAL A 166 15.39 -3.12 7.28
C VAL A 166 15.57 -4.07 6.10
N VAL A 167 14.44 -4.41 5.49
CA VAL A 167 14.34 -5.28 4.31
C VAL A 167 13.97 -4.47 3.07
N GLU A 168 13.28 -3.34 3.24
CA GLU A 168 12.83 -2.48 2.16
C GLU A 168 13.04 -1.00 2.52
N ILE A 169 13.66 -0.24 1.63
CA ILE A 169 13.70 1.22 1.69
C ILE A 169 12.77 1.73 0.60
N LYS A 170 11.75 2.50 1.01
CA LYS A 170 10.76 3.12 0.12
C LYS A 170 11.40 4.15 -0.82
N PRO A 171 10.69 4.57 -1.89
CA PRO A 171 11.29 5.36 -2.96
C PRO A 171 12.00 6.62 -2.45
N ILE A 172 13.24 6.81 -2.91
CA ILE A 172 13.98 8.06 -2.80
C ILE A 172 13.99 8.73 -4.17
N ILE A 173 13.73 10.04 -4.19
CA ILE A 173 13.65 10.81 -5.43
C ILE A 173 15.02 10.84 -6.11
N LEU A 174 15.03 10.69 -7.43
CA LEU A 174 16.24 10.68 -8.24
C LEU A 174 17.13 11.90 -7.98
N GLU A 175 16.54 13.09 -7.86
CA GLU A 175 17.27 14.33 -7.61
C GLU A 175 18.09 14.30 -6.31
N ASP A 176 17.54 13.74 -5.21
CA ASP A 176 18.27 13.60 -3.94
C ASP A 176 19.53 12.75 -4.11
N LEU A 177 19.40 11.64 -4.85
CA LEU A 177 20.53 10.75 -5.14
C LEU A 177 21.58 11.44 -6.00
N LEU A 178 21.16 12.25 -6.97
CA LEU A 178 22.08 13.00 -7.84
C LEU A 178 22.80 14.10 -7.05
N ASN A 179 22.08 14.88 -6.24
CA ASN A 179 22.62 15.90 -5.34
C ASN A 179 23.66 15.32 -4.38
N TYR A 180 23.33 14.19 -3.74
CA TYR A 180 24.26 13.47 -2.87
C TYR A 180 25.51 13.03 -3.64
N SER A 181 25.32 12.46 -4.83
CA SER A 181 26.41 11.90 -5.64
C SER A 181 27.40 12.94 -6.17
N ALA A 182 26.97 14.20 -6.28
CA ALA A 182 27.84 15.31 -6.66
C ALA A 182 28.91 15.58 -5.59
N LYS A 183 28.63 15.24 -4.34
CA LYS A 183 29.53 15.43 -3.18
C LYS A 183 30.24 14.15 -2.80
N TYR A 184 29.54 13.01 -2.88
CA TYR A 184 30.01 11.73 -2.34
C TYR A 184 29.88 10.58 -3.32
N ASP A 185 30.88 9.70 -3.32
CA ASP A 185 30.87 8.50 -4.15
C ASP A 185 30.24 7.33 -3.38
N PHE A 186 29.09 6.82 -3.85
CA PHE A 186 28.37 5.71 -3.22
C PHE A 186 29.27 4.50 -2.95
N VAL A 187 30.17 4.16 -3.88
CA VAL A 187 31.03 2.98 -3.79
C VAL A 187 32.09 3.17 -2.72
N LYS A 188 32.73 4.34 -2.68
CA LYS A 188 33.75 4.65 -1.66
C LYS A 188 33.15 4.75 -0.27
N ARG A 189 31.91 5.21 -0.16
CA ARG A 189 31.18 5.32 1.11
C ARG A 189 30.66 3.99 1.65
N ASN A 190 30.64 2.93 0.84
CA ASN A 190 29.95 1.66 1.17
C ASN A 190 28.51 1.91 1.65
N PHE A 191 27.75 2.66 0.84
CA PHE A 191 26.47 3.28 1.18
C PHE A 191 25.44 2.36 1.89
N PHE A 192 25.43 1.06 1.61
CA PHE A 192 24.48 0.10 2.22
C PHE A 192 25.13 -0.86 3.24
N SER A 193 26.34 -0.57 3.73
CA SER A 193 27.06 -1.48 4.63
C SER A 193 26.34 -1.73 5.97
N GLY A 194 25.53 -0.79 6.44
CA GLY A 194 24.75 -0.92 7.67
C GLY A 194 23.40 -1.66 7.52
N THR A 195 22.99 -2.04 6.31
CA THR A 195 21.68 -2.68 6.04
C THR A 195 21.82 -4.04 5.33
N PRO A 196 22.41 -5.05 5.99
CA PRO A 196 22.81 -6.31 5.34
C PRO A 196 21.64 -7.17 4.84
N ASN A 197 20.43 -6.98 5.38
CA ASN A 197 19.23 -7.75 5.01
C ASN A 197 18.34 -7.03 3.98
N LEU A 198 18.81 -5.93 3.39
CA LEU A 198 18.08 -5.18 2.38
C LEU A 198 17.76 -6.06 1.16
N LYS A 199 16.48 -6.19 0.83
CA LYS A 199 15.98 -6.92 -0.34
C LYS A 199 15.42 -5.99 -1.40
N ILE A 200 14.95 -4.80 -1.04
CA ILE A 200 14.38 -3.83 -1.96
C ILE A 200 14.93 -2.44 -1.65
N PHE A 201 15.50 -1.79 -2.66
CA PHE A 201 15.77 -0.36 -2.64
C PHE A 201 14.99 0.28 -3.79
N ALA A 202 14.19 1.30 -3.48
CA ALA A 202 13.35 1.95 -4.47
C ALA A 202 13.85 3.36 -4.82
N VAL A 203 13.76 3.69 -6.10
CA VAL A 203 14.09 5.01 -6.65
C VAL A 203 12.87 5.56 -7.39
N GLU A 204 12.52 6.81 -7.15
CA GLU A 204 11.51 7.54 -7.90
C GLU A 204 12.17 8.40 -8.98
N ILE A 205 11.97 8.00 -10.24
CA ILE A 205 12.45 8.68 -11.44
C ILE A 205 11.35 9.64 -11.88
N TYR A 206 11.36 10.80 -11.22
CA TYR A 206 10.55 11.96 -11.55
C TYR A 206 11.45 13.02 -12.18
N THR A 207 11.10 13.50 -13.38
CA THR A 207 11.96 14.41 -14.14
C THR A 207 11.33 15.73 -14.51
N SER A 208 10.02 15.90 -14.28
CA SER A 208 9.33 17.15 -14.58
C SER A 208 9.96 18.35 -13.88
N ASP A 209 10.42 18.18 -12.64
CA ASP A 209 11.10 19.23 -11.87
C ASP A 209 12.63 19.09 -11.83
N LEU A 210 13.22 18.13 -12.57
CA LEU A 210 14.66 17.87 -12.47
C LEU A 210 15.47 19.02 -13.08
N PRO A 211 16.34 19.70 -12.30
CA PRO A 211 17.10 20.85 -12.77
C PRO A 211 17.95 20.56 -14.02
N SER A 212 18.06 21.55 -14.90
CA SER A 212 18.79 21.43 -16.17
C SER A 212 20.30 21.27 -16.02
N HIS A 213 20.86 21.60 -14.85
CA HIS A 213 22.30 21.49 -14.60
C HIS A 213 22.78 20.03 -14.41
N PHE A 214 21.86 19.07 -14.23
CA PHE A 214 22.20 17.65 -14.25
C PHE A 214 22.44 17.15 -15.68
N THR A 215 23.68 17.31 -16.14
CA THR A 215 24.13 16.88 -17.48
C THR A 215 24.48 15.40 -17.54
N ASP A 216 25.05 14.83 -16.47
CA ASP A 216 25.36 13.40 -16.33
C ASP A 216 24.55 12.76 -15.20
N ILE A 217 23.42 12.16 -15.58
CA ILE A 217 22.53 11.42 -14.66
C ILE A 217 22.95 9.95 -14.55
N ILE A 218 23.63 9.40 -15.57
CA ILE A 218 23.81 7.96 -15.70
C ILE A 218 24.98 7.48 -14.82
N THR A 219 26.10 8.20 -14.79
CA THR A 219 27.28 7.77 -14.02
C THR A 219 26.99 7.62 -12.52
N PRO A 220 26.32 8.57 -11.84
CA PRO A 220 25.91 8.40 -10.45
C PRO A 220 25.07 7.13 -10.20
N LEU A 221 24.11 6.86 -11.08
CA LEU A 221 23.20 5.73 -10.92
C LEU A 221 23.88 4.39 -11.18
N GLN A 222 24.87 4.34 -12.09
CA GLN A 222 25.72 3.16 -12.25
C GLN A 222 26.50 2.86 -10.97
N LYS A 223 27.03 3.88 -10.28
CA LYS A 223 27.72 3.71 -9.00
C LYS A 223 26.78 3.22 -7.90
N LEU A 224 25.55 3.74 -7.85
CA LEU A 224 24.51 3.26 -6.94
C LEU A 224 24.17 1.78 -7.21
N VAL A 225 23.96 1.41 -8.47
CA VAL A 225 23.72 0.03 -8.90
C VAL A 225 24.87 -0.90 -8.48
N ASN A 226 26.12 -0.47 -8.66
CA ASN A 226 27.29 -1.24 -8.22
C ASN A 226 27.34 -1.45 -6.70
N CYS A 227 26.82 -0.50 -5.92
CA CYS A 227 26.69 -0.68 -4.47
C CYS A 227 25.62 -1.71 -4.13
N LEU A 228 24.45 -1.63 -4.76
CA LEU A 228 23.36 -2.59 -4.57
C LEU A 228 23.79 -4.01 -4.95
N CYS A 229 24.54 -4.21 -6.04
CA CYS A 229 25.04 -5.52 -6.46
C CYS A 229 25.86 -6.27 -5.39
N LYS A 230 26.43 -5.56 -4.41
CA LYS A 230 27.16 -6.19 -3.29
C LYS A 230 26.22 -6.86 -2.27
N ILE A 231 24.93 -6.51 -2.28
CA ILE A 231 23.92 -7.05 -1.37
C ILE A 231 23.25 -8.26 -2.00
N LYS A 232 23.24 -9.38 -1.27
CA LYS A 232 22.69 -10.63 -1.79
C LYS A 232 21.18 -10.52 -2.02
N ASN A 233 20.73 -10.88 -3.22
CA ASN A 233 19.31 -10.95 -3.62
C ASN A 233 18.54 -9.61 -3.54
N VAL A 234 19.24 -8.48 -3.54
CA VAL A 234 18.56 -7.17 -3.57
C VAL A 234 17.92 -6.92 -4.94
N THR A 235 16.79 -6.23 -4.93
CA THR A 235 16.07 -5.75 -6.11
C THR A 235 16.06 -4.23 -6.10
N LEU A 236 16.42 -3.63 -7.24
CA LEU A 236 16.18 -2.21 -7.49
C LEU A 236 14.76 -2.04 -8.05
N GLU A 237 13.92 -1.31 -7.34
CA GLU A 237 12.59 -0.93 -7.83
C GLU A 237 12.61 0.50 -8.34
N MET A 238 12.16 0.71 -9.57
CA MET A 238 12.11 2.05 -10.18
C MET A 238 10.65 2.46 -10.37
N TYR A 239 10.26 3.55 -9.73
CA TYR A 239 8.98 4.21 -9.92
C TYR A 239 9.16 5.27 -11.00
N VAL A 240 8.52 5.11 -12.15
CA VAL A 240 8.83 5.90 -13.36
C VAL A 240 7.65 6.79 -13.74
N GLU A 241 7.91 8.09 -13.85
CA GLU A 241 6.97 9.07 -14.38
C GLU A 241 6.75 8.89 -15.89
N GLY A 242 5.53 9.17 -16.35
CA GLY A 242 5.13 9.10 -17.75
C GLY A 242 5.65 10.28 -18.57
N ASN A 243 6.92 10.27 -18.93
CA ASN A 243 7.48 11.16 -19.95
C ASN A 243 8.74 10.56 -20.60
N HIS A 244 9.14 11.12 -21.74
CA HIS A 244 10.30 10.62 -22.49
C HIS A 244 11.60 10.60 -21.68
N LYS A 245 11.87 11.63 -20.88
CA LYS A 245 13.13 11.76 -20.12
C LYS A 245 13.23 10.71 -19.01
N SER A 246 12.15 10.50 -18.25
CA SER A 246 12.04 9.49 -17.20
C SER A 246 12.16 8.07 -17.77
N LEU A 247 11.46 7.77 -18.86
CA LEU A 247 11.55 6.47 -19.54
C LEU A 247 12.96 6.20 -20.08
N TYR A 248 13.61 7.22 -20.66
CA TYR A 248 14.98 7.11 -21.15
C TYR A 248 15.97 6.80 -20.01
N ILE A 249 15.89 7.53 -18.89
CA ILE A 249 16.76 7.31 -17.72
C ILE A 249 16.53 5.89 -17.16
N ALA A 250 15.28 5.48 -16.97
CA ALA A 250 14.95 4.15 -16.49
C ALA A 250 15.51 3.05 -17.41
N SER A 251 15.38 3.22 -18.74
CA SER A 251 15.95 2.31 -19.74
C SER A 251 17.48 2.17 -19.61
N LYS A 252 18.20 3.28 -19.41
CA LYS A 252 19.67 3.25 -19.22
C LYS A 252 20.07 2.54 -17.93
N ILE A 253 19.34 2.77 -16.84
CA ILE A 253 19.58 2.07 -15.56
C ILE A 253 19.31 0.57 -15.73
N LEU A 254 18.19 0.19 -16.36
CA LEU A 254 17.85 -1.21 -16.62
C LEU A 254 18.93 -1.92 -17.43
N HIS A 255 19.41 -1.29 -18.50
CA HIS A 255 20.46 -1.86 -19.34
C HIS A 255 21.74 -2.12 -18.54
N TYR A 256 22.17 -1.16 -17.72
CA TYR A 256 23.35 -1.33 -16.88
C TYR A 256 23.14 -2.38 -15.78
N ALA A 257 21.99 -2.33 -15.09
CA ALA A 257 21.62 -3.28 -14.05
C ALA A 257 21.61 -4.72 -14.59
N SER A 258 21.10 -4.93 -15.81
CA SER A 258 21.16 -6.22 -16.49
C SER A 258 22.60 -6.68 -16.75
N ALA A 259 23.50 -5.77 -17.16
CA ALA A 259 24.90 -6.10 -17.42
C ALA A 259 25.65 -6.57 -16.16
N VAL A 260 25.23 -6.10 -14.98
CA VAL A 260 25.79 -6.50 -13.68
C VAL A 260 24.93 -7.52 -12.93
N ASN A 261 23.93 -8.11 -13.59
CA ASN A 261 23.01 -9.12 -13.02
C ASN A 261 22.24 -8.64 -11.77
N LEU A 262 21.95 -7.34 -11.65
CA LEU A 262 21.07 -6.82 -10.62
C LEU A 262 19.60 -7.07 -11.00
N LYS A 263 18.82 -7.59 -10.06
CA LYS A 263 17.37 -7.76 -10.25
C LYS A 263 16.70 -6.40 -10.25
N THR A 264 15.84 -6.14 -11.23
CA THR A 264 15.12 -4.87 -11.38
C THR A 264 13.63 -5.08 -11.61
N ASN A 265 12.82 -4.21 -11.00
CA ASN A 265 11.40 -4.08 -11.31
C ASN A 265 11.11 -2.61 -11.65
N VAL A 266 10.17 -2.40 -12.56
CA VAL A 266 9.59 -1.09 -12.85
C VAL A 266 8.17 -1.06 -12.33
N LYS A 267 7.80 0.09 -11.77
CA LYS A 267 6.47 0.45 -11.32
C LYS A 267 6.13 1.81 -11.91
N GLN A 268 4.86 2.05 -12.18
CA GLN A 268 4.39 3.36 -12.59
C GLN A 268 4.38 4.32 -11.38
N SER A 269 4.74 5.60 -11.58
CA SER A 269 4.60 6.69 -10.58
C SER A 269 3.40 7.59 -10.91
N SER A 270 3.54 8.48 -11.89
CA SER A 270 2.50 9.45 -12.30
C SER A 270 2.44 9.62 -13.84
N SER A 271 1.37 10.24 -14.33
CA SER A 271 1.26 10.83 -15.69
C SER A 271 1.36 9.87 -16.90
N TRP A 272 1.11 8.57 -16.71
CA TRP A 272 1.23 7.60 -17.82
C TRP A 272 0.11 7.74 -18.85
N ILE A 273 -1.11 8.07 -18.45
CA ILE A 273 -2.22 8.20 -19.39
C ILE A 273 -2.00 9.42 -20.30
N GLU A 274 -1.58 10.53 -19.72
CA GLU A 274 -1.21 11.77 -20.41
C GLU A 274 -0.09 11.50 -21.42
N TYR A 275 0.96 10.78 -21.00
CA TYR A 275 2.02 10.32 -21.92
C TYR A 275 1.46 9.54 -23.12
N PHE A 276 0.57 8.58 -22.87
CA PHE A 276 -0.01 7.78 -23.94
C PHE A 276 -0.96 8.58 -24.82
N GLN A 277 -1.70 9.55 -24.28
CA GLN A 277 -2.51 10.47 -25.06
C GLN A 277 -1.65 11.26 -26.06
N ASP A 278 -0.51 11.80 -25.61
CA ASP A 278 0.43 12.55 -26.44
C ASP A 278 0.99 11.73 -27.62
N VAL A 279 1.22 10.43 -27.40
CA VAL A 279 1.71 9.52 -28.45
C VAL A 279 0.59 8.74 -29.15
N ASN A 280 -0.66 9.21 -29.05
CA ASN A 280 -1.85 8.61 -29.65
C ASN A 280 -2.00 7.11 -29.32
N TYR A 281 -1.85 6.81 -28.03
CA TYR A 281 -1.88 5.51 -27.40
C TYR A 281 -0.92 4.48 -27.99
N LYS A 282 0.14 4.89 -28.70
CA LYS A 282 1.15 3.98 -29.27
C LYS A 282 2.17 3.54 -28.22
N ILE A 283 2.68 2.32 -28.38
CA ILE A 283 3.86 1.88 -27.62
C ILE A 283 5.06 2.49 -28.31
N THR A 284 5.79 3.35 -27.60
CA THR A 284 7.00 3.98 -28.11
C THR A 284 8.22 3.08 -27.95
N ASN A 285 9.32 3.44 -28.60
CA ASN A 285 10.60 2.75 -28.42
C ASN A 285 11.10 2.90 -26.97
N ASP A 286 10.96 4.09 -26.38
CA ASP A 286 11.37 4.36 -24.99
C ASP A 286 10.62 3.44 -24.01
N PHE A 287 9.30 3.32 -24.19
CA PHE A 287 8.47 2.46 -23.35
C PHE A 287 8.77 0.98 -23.57
N SER A 288 9.04 0.57 -24.82
CA SER A 288 9.36 -0.82 -25.16
C SER A 288 10.56 -1.36 -24.37
N ASN A 289 11.50 -0.48 -24.02
CA ASN A 289 12.69 -0.85 -23.25
C ASN A 289 12.40 -1.19 -21.78
N ILE A 290 11.25 -0.78 -21.24
CA ILE A 290 10.88 -1.02 -19.83
C ILE A 290 9.79 -2.07 -19.65
N ILE A 291 9.09 -2.46 -20.72
CA ILE A 291 7.92 -3.36 -20.70
C ILE A 291 8.19 -4.65 -19.92
N TYR A 292 9.33 -5.30 -20.18
CA TYR A 292 9.64 -6.60 -19.58
C TYR A 292 9.92 -6.51 -18.07
N ASN A 293 10.23 -5.33 -17.54
CA ASN A 293 10.49 -5.15 -16.11
C ASN A 293 9.28 -4.59 -15.36
N LEU A 294 8.21 -4.22 -16.07
CA LEU A 294 7.02 -3.62 -15.48
C LEU A 294 6.21 -4.64 -14.69
N THR A 295 6.00 -4.36 -13.40
CA THR A 295 5.34 -5.26 -12.44
C THR A 295 4.07 -4.70 -11.83
N THR A 296 3.95 -3.37 -11.73
CA THR A 296 2.78 -2.69 -11.19
C THR A 296 2.45 -1.46 -12.04
N VAL A 297 1.16 -1.25 -12.30
CA VAL A 297 0.65 -0.14 -13.09
C VAL A 297 -0.57 0.47 -12.41
N THR A 298 -0.59 1.79 -12.22
CA THR A 298 -1.78 2.55 -11.84
C THR A 298 -2.14 3.52 -12.97
N LEU A 299 -3.42 3.57 -13.36
CA LEU A 299 -3.90 4.41 -14.47
C LEU A 299 -5.15 5.19 -14.06
N PHE A 300 -5.22 6.44 -14.50
CA PHE A 300 -6.38 7.32 -14.36
C PHE A 300 -7.09 7.46 -15.72
N ILE A 301 -8.22 6.78 -15.85
CA ILE A 301 -9.01 6.65 -17.07
C ILE A 301 -10.07 7.76 -17.07
N ASN A 302 -9.96 8.69 -18.03
CA ASN A 302 -10.77 9.89 -18.12
C ASN A 302 -11.67 9.91 -19.37
N VAL A 303 -11.35 9.09 -20.37
CA VAL A 303 -12.12 8.89 -21.61
C VAL A 303 -12.13 7.41 -22.05
N LEU A 304 -13.09 7.01 -22.89
CA LEU A 304 -13.17 5.62 -23.39
C LEU A 304 -11.91 5.21 -24.18
N GLU A 305 -11.30 6.14 -24.90
CA GLU A 305 -10.10 5.91 -25.68
C GLU A 305 -8.91 5.45 -24.83
N ASP A 306 -8.86 5.81 -23.55
CA ASP A 306 -7.79 5.37 -22.63
C ASP A 306 -7.77 3.84 -22.50
N PHE A 307 -8.90 3.14 -22.66
CA PHE A 307 -8.94 1.67 -22.65
C PHE A 307 -8.12 1.03 -23.79
N LYS A 308 -7.74 1.78 -24.82
CA LYS A 308 -6.80 1.30 -25.86
C LYS A 308 -5.46 0.93 -25.26
N ILE A 309 -4.97 1.64 -24.24
CA ILE A 309 -3.71 1.29 -23.58
C ILE A 309 -3.86 0.07 -22.66
N ILE A 310 -5.00 -0.07 -21.97
CA ILE A 310 -5.30 -1.22 -21.11
C ILE A 310 -5.27 -2.51 -21.95
N ARG A 311 -5.88 -2.50 -23.13
CA ARG A 311 -5.81 -3.64 -24.07
C ARG A 311 -4.37 -4.03 -24.42
N LYS A 312 -3.50 -3.05 -24.62
CA LYS A 312 -2.07 -3.31 -24.91
C LYS A 312 -1.37 -3.87 -23.68
N PHE A 313 -1.65 -3.31 -22.51
CA PHE A 313 -1.06 -3.76 -21.26
C PHE A 313 -1.43 -5.21 -20.96
N MET A 314 -2.71 -5.54 -21.02
CA MET A 314 -3.28 -6.90 -20.87
C MET A 314 -2.79 -7.92 -21.90
N ARG A 315 -2.03 -7.51 -22.92
CA ARG A 315 -1.46 -8.40 -23.93
C ARG A 315 0.06 -8.47 -23.93
N LEU A 316 0.74 -7.38 -23.57
CA LEU A 316 2.19 -7.22 -23.74
C LEU A 316 2.98 -7.32 -22.42
N LEU A 317 2.37 -7.02 -21.27
CA LEU A 317 3.10 -6.92 -20.00
C LEU A 317 3.16 -8.28 -19.29
N GLU A 318 4.00 -9.20 -19.79
CA GLU A 318 4.12 -10.57 -19.27
C GLU A 318 4.47 -10.67 -17.77
N ASN A 319 5.18 -9.66 -17.24
CA ASN A 319 5.63 -9.60 -15.85
C ASN A 319 4.74 -8.76 -14.92
N LEU A 320 3.62 -8.23 -15.43
CA LEU A 320 2.67 -7.48 -14.63
C LEU A 320 2.04 -8.37 -13.55
N LYS A 321 2.08 -7.91 -12.31
CA LYS A 321 1.55 -8.59 -11.12
C LYS A 321 0.35 -7.89 -10.51
N SER A 322 0.32 -6.57 -10.59
CA SER A 322 -0.78 -5.73 -10.08
C SER A 322 -1.14 -4.64 -11.09
N ILE A 323 -2.44 -4.36 -11.22
CA ILE A 323 -2.96 -3.21 -11.96
C ILE A 323 -4.06 -2.52 -11.16
N THR A 324 -3.97 -1.20 -11.09
CA THR A 324 -4.97 -0.32 -10.47
C THR A 324 -5.55 0.60 -11.53
N LEU A 325 -6.88 0.62 -11.65
CA LEU A 325 -7.61 1.49 -12.55
C LEU A 325 -8.49 2.45 -11.74
N HIS A 326 -8.19 3.74 -11.83
CA HIS A 326 -9.07 4.81 -11.37
C HIS A 326 -9.86 5.29 -12.58
N ILE A 327 -11.18 5.19 -12.55
CA ILE A 327 -12.04 5.44 -13.71
C ILE A 327 -12.99 6.57 -13.35
N ASP A 328 -12.90 7.68 -14.08
CA ASP A 328 -13.89 8.74 -14.05
C ASP A 328 -15.23 8.21 -14.59
N ILE A 329 -16.24 8.05 -13.72
CA ILE A 329 -17.53 7.51 -14.13
C ILE A 329 -18.30 8.45 -15.07
N ASP A 330 -17.89 9.72 -15.18
CA ASP A 330 -18.46 10.65 -16.15
C ASP A 330 -18.24 10.25 -17.60
N ILE A 331 -17.33 9.31 -17.86
CA ILE A 331 -17.22 8.67 -19.16
C ILE A 331 -18.59 8.11 -19.60
N LEU A 332 -19.35 7.48 -18.70
CA LEU A 332 -20.67 6.93 -19.02
C LEU A 332 -21.69 8.03 -19.33
N ASN A 333 -21.64 9.13 -18.57
CA ASN A 333 -22.46 10.32 -18.82
C ASN A 333 -22.17 10.93 -20.20
N LYS A 334 -20.90 11.05 -20.58
CA LYS A 334 -20.46 11.57 -21.88
C LYS A 334 -20.97 10.68 -23.02
N VAL A 335 -20.82 9.36 -22.90
CA VAL A 335 -21.31 8.38 -23.88
C VAL A 335 -22.83 8.46 -24.03
N TYR A 336 -23.57 8.49 -22.91
CA TYR A 336 -25.03 8.58 -22.96
C TYR A 336 -25.50 9.90 -23.60
N LYS A 337 -24.89 11.04 -23.26
CA LYS A 337 -25.20 12.34 -23.87
C LYS A 337 -24.97 12.35 -25.38
N GLN A 338 -23.95 11.63 -25.86
CA GLN A 338 -23.61 11.54 -27.28
C GLN A 338 -24.63 10.73 -28.09
N TYR A 339 -25.00 9.53 -27.62
CA TYR A 339 -25.84 8.61 -28.41
C TYR A 339 -27.32 8.61 -28.02
N LYS A 340 -27.67 8.98 -26.78
CA LYS A 340 -29.03 9.02 -26.23
C LYS A 340 -29.85 7.73 -26.40
N ASN A 341 -29.17 6.60 -26.59
CA ASN A 341 -29.77 5.28 -26.78
C ASN A 341 -28.92 4.23 -26.06
N ILE A 342 -29.51 3.53 -25.09
CA ILE A 342 -28.80 2.55 -24.23
C ILE A 342 -28.18 1.43 -25.06
N GLY A 343 -28.87 0.94 -26.09
CA GLY A 343 -28.37 -0.15 -26.95
C GLY A 343 -27.12 0.27 -27.72
N VAL A 344 -27.14 1.47 -28.31
CA VAL A 344 -25.97 2.03 -29.02
C VAL A 344 -24.83 2.31 -28.04
N CYS A 345 -25.12 2.90 -26.87
CA CYS A 345 -24.12 3.14 -25.83
C CYS A 345 -23.45 1.84 -25.36
N SER A 346 -24.24 0.78 -25.15
CA SER A 346 -23.74 -0.53 -24.73
C SER A 346 -22.82 -1.15 -25.78
N LEU A 347 -23.19 -1.03 -27.06
CA LEU A 347 -22.35 -1.47 -28.18
C LEU A 347 -21.05 -0.67 -28.24
N GLU A 348 -21.09 0.64 -28.00
CA GLU A 348 -19.88 1.46 -28.00
C GLU A 348 -18.92 1.06 -26.88
N ILE A 349 -19.42 0.95 -25.64
CA ILE A 349 -18.63 0.50 -24.48
C ILE A 349 -17.97 -0.84 -24.79
N ARG A 350 -18.74 -1.83 -25.28
CA ARG A 350 -18.23 -3.18 -25.59
C ARG A 350 -17.05 -3.22 -26.54
N LYS A 351 -16.96 -2.31 -27.52
CA LYS A 351 -15.84 -2.27 -28.48
C LYS A 351 -14.48 -2.11 -27.79
N HIS A 352 -14.45 -1.49 -26.61
CA HIS A 352 -13.22 -1.27 -25.85
C HIS A 352 -12.76 -2.50 -25.05
N PHE A 353 -13.63 -3.50 -24.88
CA PHE A 353 -13.40 -4.69 -24.06
C PHE A 353 -13.41 -6.00 -24.86
N ASP A 354 -13.55 -5.94 -26.19
CA ASP A 354 -13.53 -7.12 -27.06
C ASP A 354 -12.09 -7.66 -27.25
N TYR A 355 -11.57 -8.26 -26.19
CA TYR A 355 -10.30 -8.98 -26.18
C TYR A 355 -10.15 -9.89 -24.96
N GLU A 356 -9.30 -10.90 -25.10
CA GLU A 356 -8.82 -11.70 -23.97
C GLU A 356 -7.45 -11.23 -23.51
N SER A 357 -7.23 -11.24 -22.19
CA SER A 357 -5.92 -11.00 -21.59
C SER A 357 -5.02 -12.22 -21.76
N THR A 358 -3.74 -11.99 -22.07
CA THR A 358 -2.71 -13.04 -22.16
C THR A 358 -1.80 -13.08 -20.95
N ILE A 359 -1.97 -12.14 -20.00
CA ILE A 359 -1.10 -12.03 -18.82
C ILE A 359 -1.37 -13.20 -17.87
N ARG A 360 -0.31 -13.91 -17.50
CA ARG A 360 -0.36 -15.05 -16.58
C ARG A 360 0.12 -14.74 -15.15
N LYS A 361 0.78 -13.60 -14.96
CA LYS A 361 1.37 -13.21 -13.66
C LYS A 361 0.54 -12.19 -12.90
N LEU A 362 -0.55 -11.67 -13.48
CA LEU A 362 -1.44 -10.70 -12.85
C LEU A 362 -2.22 -11.40 -11.75
N THR A 363 -1.89 -11.11 -10.49
CA THR A 363 -2.54 -11.70 -9.33
C THR A 363 -3.40 -10.71 -8.56
N GLU A 364 -3.22 -9.42 -8.83
CA GLU A 364 -3.91 -8.35 -8.13
C GLU A 364 -4.57 -7.39 -9.11
N PHE A 365 -5.83 -7.05 -8.83
CA PHE A 365 -6.59 -6.08 -9.61
C PHE A 365 -7.34 -5.15 -8.66
N ARG A 366 -7.17 -3.84 -8.87
CA ARG A 366 -7.89 -2.79 -8.14
C ARG A 366 -8.67 -1.93 -9.13
N ILE A 367 -9.94 -1.72 -8.83
CA ILE A 367 -10.81 -0.83 -9.59
C ILE A 367 -11.43 0.20 -8.66
N HIS A 368 -11.29 1.47 -9.02
CA HIS A 368 -11.87 2.60 -8.34
C HIS A 368 -12.71 3.39 -9.33
N LEU A 369 -14.02 3.48 -9.06
CA LEU A 369 -14.89 4.39 -9.79
C LEU A 369 -14.89 5.74 -9.08
N LEU A 370 -14.25 6.73 -9.69
CA LEU A 370 -14.26 8.11 -9.21
C LEU A 370 -15.66 8.69 -9.51
N SER A 371 -16.36 9.15 -8.47
CA SER A 371 -17.68 9.78 -8.63
C SER A 371 -17.57 11.30 -8.62
N LEU A 372 -18.41 11.94 -9.43
CA LEU A 372 -18.86 13.31 -9.21
C LEU A 372 -19.41 13.45 -7.78
N SER A 373 -19.06 14.60 -7.20
CA SER A 373 -19.80 15.29 -6.15
C SER A 373 -21.30 14.94 -6.12
N ASN A 374 -21.76 14.52 -4.95
CA ASN A 374 -23.15 14.31 -4.52
C ASN A 374 -23.80 13.02 -5.00
N GLU A 375 -23.98 12.06 -4.08
CA GLU A 375 -25.23 11.38 -3.68
C GLU A 375 -26.37 11.15 -4.70
N MET A 376 -26.15 11.23 -6.01
CA MET A 376 -27.14 10.85 -7.01
C MET A 376 -27.19 9.33 -7.03
N SER A 377 -28.04 8.83 -6.14
CA SER A 377 -28.68 7.53 -6.18
C SER A 377 -28.80 7.04 -7.61
N LEU A 378 -27.89 6.13 -7.99
CA LEU A 378 -28.13 5.20 -9.08
C LEU A 378 -29.30 4.32 -8.66
N SER A 379 -30.51 4.86 -8.72
CA SER A 379 -31.73 4.11 -8.45
C SER A 379 -31.88 3.07 -9.55
N ASP A 380 -32.24 1.85 -9.17
CA ASP A 380 -32.56 0.77 -10.10
C ASP A 380 -33.52 1.28 -11.20
N GLY A 381 -33.06 1.22 -12.46
CA GLY A 381 -33.84 1.65 -13.63
C GLY A 381 -33.34 2.91 -14.36
N ASN A 382 -32.41 3.68 -13.78
CA ASN A 382 -31.75 4.80 -14.48
C ASN A 382 -30.85 4.26 -15.60
N GLU A 383 -30.85 4.91 -16.77
CA GLU A 383 -30.01 4.54 -17.93
C GLU A 383 -28.52 4.48 -17.57
N LEU A 384 -28.03 5.40 -16.74
CA LEU A 384 -26.64 5.40 -16.28
C LEU A 384 -26.32 4.20 -15.41
N PHE A 385 -27.28 3.75 -14.60
CA PHE A 385 -27.14 2.53 -13.82
C PHE A 385 -27.06 1.28 -14.72
N ILE A 386 -27.87 1.23 -15.78
CA ILE A 386 -27.81 0.14 -16.77
C ILE A 386 -26.45 0.15 -17.46
N LEU A 387 -25.97 1.31 -17.91
CA LEU A 387 -24.66 1.44 -18.58
C LEU A 387 -23.50 1.10 -17.64
N ASN A 388 -23.58 1.47 -16.37
CA ASN A 388 -22.58 1.13 -15.36
C ASN A 388 -22.51 -0.40 -15.12
N ASN A 389 -23.65 -1.09 -15.09
CA ASN A 389 -23.67 -2.55 -15.04
C ASN A 389 -23.03 -3.18 -16.29
N VAL A 390 -23.37 -2.69 -17.48
CA VAL A 390 -22.74 -3.16 -18.74
C VAL A 390 -21.24 -2.93 -18.67
N PHE A 391 -20.81 -1.71 -18.31
CA PHE A 391 -19.41 -1.36 -18.17
C PHE A 391 -18.65 -2.30 -17.22
N LEU A 392 -19.19 -2.60 -16.03
CA LEU A 392 -18.53 -3.53 -15.12
C LEU A 392 -18.54 -4.98 -15.62
N GLU A 393 -19.63 -5.45 -16.24
CA GLU A 393 -19.66 -6.79 -16.84
C GLU A 393 -18.55 -6.97 -17.88
N GLU A 394 -18.34 -5.96 -18.73
CA GLU A 394 -17.27 -5.93 -19.74
C GLU A 394 -15.87 -5.71 -19.12
N MET A 395 -15.74 -4.83 -18.13
CA MET A 395 -14.45 -4.63 -17.45
C MET A 395 -13.99 -5.92 -16.73
N PHE A 396 -14.89 -6.63 -16.05
CA PHE A 396 -14.53 -7.92 -15.44
C PHE A 396 -14.36 -9.04 -16.49
N SER A 397 -14.75 -8.87 -17.75
CA SER A 397 -14.58 -9.89 -18.79
C SER A 397 -13.14 -9.96 -19.31
N ILE A 398 -12.42 -8.83 -19.31
CA ILE A 398 -11.05 -8.72 -19.82
C ILE A 398 -9.96 -9.09 -18.80
N ILE A 399 -10.33 -9.29 -17.54
CA ILE A 399 -9.38 -9.60 -16.46
C ILE A 399 -9.04 -11.10 -16.51
N PRO A 400 -7.75 -11.48 -16.44
CA PRO A 400 -7.32 -12.87 -16.51
C PRO A 400 -7.79 -13.67 -15.29
N THR A 401 -7.87 -15.00 -15.44
CA THR A 401 -8.32 -15.90 -14.38
C THR A 401 -7.33 -16.07 -13.22
N THR A 402 -6.14 -15.48 -13.34
CA THR A 402 -5.02 -15.60 -12.38
C THR A 402 -5.16 -14.72 -11.15
N ILE A 403 -6.20 -13.88 -11.06
CA ILE A 403 -6.43 -12.99 -9.92
C ILE A 403 -6.62 -13.77 -8.63
N LYS A 404 -5.90 -13.31 -7.61
CA LYS A 404 -5.92 -13.78 -6.22
C LYS A 404 -6.45 -12.72 -5.25
N THR A 405 -6.26 -11.44 -5.59
CA THR A 405 -6.69 -10.32 -4.79
C THR A 405 -7.47 -9.31 -5.64
N LEU A 406 -8.67 -8.97 -5.18
CA LEU A 406 -9.56 -8.02 -5.86
C LEU A 406 -9.93 -6.88 -4.91
N TYR A 407 -9.64 -5.64 -5.31
CA TYR A 407 -10.03 -4.44 -4.59
C TYR A 407 -11.13 -3.72 -5.35
N LEU A 408 -12.28 -3.55 -4.71
CA LEU A 408 -13.45 -2.87 -5.24
C LEU A 408 -13.63 -1.56 -4.47
N ILE A 409 -13.38 -0.44 -5.15
CA ILE A 409 -13.43 0.91 -4.55
C ILE A 409 -14.57 1.70 -5.19
N ASN A 410 -15.51 2.16 -4.36
CA ASN A 410 -16.73 2.86 -4.76
C ASN A 410 -17.59 2.06 -5.77
N ILE A 411 -17.61 0.73 -5.59
CA ILE A 411 -18.41 -0.18 -6.42
C ILE A 411 -19.80 -0.34 -5.77
N ASN A 412 -20.67 0.66 -5.97
CA ASN A 412 -22.03 0.72 -5.40
C ASN A 412 -23.18 0.30 -6.33
N GLY A 413 -24.13 -0.50 -5.80
CA GLY A 413 -25.45 -0.72 -6.38
C GLY A 413 -25.60 -1.90 -7.34
N TYR A 414 -24.63 -2.82 -7.42
CA TYR A 414 -24.59 -3.77 -8.53
C TYR A 414 -25.42 -5.05 -8.36
N LYS A 415 -25.92 -5.57 -9.49
CA LYS A 415 -26.73 -6.80 -9.53
C LYS A 415 -25.91 -8.00 -9.06
N LEU A 416 -26.55 -8.87 -8.26
CA LEU A 416 -25.98 -10.15 -7.81
C LEU A 416 -25.41 -10.99 -8.97
N LYS A 417 -26.00 -10.86 -10.17
CA LYS A 417 -25.55 -11.54 -11.40
C LYS A 417 -24.07 -11.28 -11.75
N ILE A 418 -23.55 -10.08 -11.49
CA ILE A 418 -22.13 -9.77 -11.75
C ILE A 418 -21.24 -10.63 -10.85
N PHE A 419 -21.53 -10.66 -9.55
CA PHE A 419 -20.78 -11.44 -8.58
C PHE A 419 -20.94 -12.96 -8.76
N GLN A 420 -22.08 -13.42 -9.27
CA GLN A 420 -22.29 -14.84 -9.60
C GLN A 420 -21.31 -15.37 -10.66
N GLN A 421 -20.67 -14.50 -11.46
CA GLN A 421 -19.65 -14.90 -12.41
C GLN A 421 -18.26 -15.05 -11.79
N PHE A 422 -18.00 -14.45 -10.63
CA PHE A 422 -16.67 -14.41 -10.01
C PHE A 422 -16.09 -15.80 -9.72
N PRO A 423 -16.86 -16.81 -9.27
CA PRO A 423 -16.30 -18.15 -9.04
C PRO A 423 -15.73 -18.80 -10.31
N ILE A 424 -16.28 -18.48 -11.48
CA ILE A 424 -15.83 -18.99 -12.78
C ILE A 424 -14.69 -18.13 -13.32
N LYS A 425 -14.82 -16.80 -13.24
CA LYS A 425 -13.83 -15.85 -13.76
C LYS A 425 -12.56 -15.81 -12.92
N PHE A 426 -12.66 -15.91 -11.60
CA PHE A 426 -11.54 -15.78 -10.67
C PHE A 426 -11.46 -17.02 -9.75
N PRO A 427 -11.14 -18.20 -10.31
CA PRO A 427 -11.13 -19.44 -9.53
C PRO A 427 -10.10 -19.42 -8.39
N PHE A 428 -9.07 -18.57 -8.47
CA PHE A 428 -8.01 -18.44 -7.46
C PHE A 428 -8.19 -17.25 -6.50
N LEU A 429 -9.34 -16.55 -6.54
CA LEU A 429 -9.60 -15.37 -5.71
C LEU A 429 -9.61 -15.73 -4.22
N SER A 430 -8.54 -15.39 -3.51
CA SER A 430 -8.36 -15.64 -2.07
C SER A 430 -8.69 -14.44 -1.20
N THR A 431 -8.61 -13.22 -1.73
CA THR A 431 -8.84 -11.98 -0.97
C THR A 431 -9.73 -11.03 -1.77
N ILE A 432 -10.75 -10.47 -1.12
CA ILE A 432 -11.57 -9.38 -1.68
C ILE A 432 -11.67 -8.22 -0.69
N SER A 433 -11.52 -6.99 -1.18
CA SER A 433 -11.69 -5.77 -0.38
C SER A 433 -12.82 -4.91 -0.94
N PHE A 434 -13.64 -4.38 -0.04
CA PHE A 434 -14.73 -3.45 -0.31
C PHE A 434 -14.43 -2.10 0.35
N LEU A 435 -14.02 -1.11 -0.45
CA LEU A 435 -13.76 0.25 0.00
C LEU A 435 -14.83 1.19 -0.56
N LEU A 436 -15.40 2.05 0.28
CA LEU A 436 -16.49 2.97 -0.09
C LEU A 436 -17.69 2.27 -0.76
N CYS A 437 -17.89 0.99 -0.47
CA CYS A 437 -18.98 0.16 -0.97
C CYS A 437 -20.10 0.08 0.09
N ILE A 438 -21.29 0.57 -0.26
CA ILE A 438 -22.46 0.73 0.60
C ILE A 438 -23.56 -0.25 0.20
N ASN A 439 -23.75 -0.51 -1.11
CA ASN A 439 -24.85 -1.31 -1.63
C ASN A 439 -24.35 -2.57 -2.38
N ILE A 440 -23.78 -3.53 -1.65
CA ILE A 440 -23.39 -4.84 -2.18
C ILE A 440 -24.47 -5.88 -1.84
N PRO A 441 -24.90 -6.75 -2.77
CA PRO A 441 -25.82 -7.83 -2.46
C PRO A 441 -25.30 -8.75 -1.35
N GLU A 442 -26.15 -9.12 -0.39
CA GLU A 442 -25.74 -9.92 0.78
C GLU A 442 -25.04 -11.24 0.41
N ASN A 443 -25.42 -11.87 -0.71
CA ASN A 443 -24.85 -13.14 -1.17
C ASN A 443 -23.77 -12.97 -2.25
N ALA A 444 -23.22 -11.77 -2.46
CA ALA A 444 -22.25 -11.49 -3.52
C ALA A 444 -21.07 -12.47 -3.54
N ILE A 445 -20.50 -12.79 -2.39
CA ILE A 445 -19.28 -13.61 -2.29
C ILE A 445 -19.54 -15.09 -1.96
N TYR A 446 -20.80 -15.50 -1.82
CA TYR A 446 -21.15 -16.82 -1.29
C TYR A 446 -20.68 -17.99 -2.18
N GLY A 447 -20.60 -17.76 -3.49
CA GLY A 447 -20.17 -18.75 -4.48
C GLY A 447 -18.65 -18.94 -4.60
N ILE A 448 -17.83 -18.04 -4.02
CA ILE A 448 -16.39 -17.98 -4.29
C ILE A 448 -15.63 -18.92 -3.34
N LYS A 449 -15.58 -20.22 -3.64
CA LYS A 449 -15.02 -21.26 -2.74
C LYS A 449 -13.54 -21.10 -2.39
N SER A 450 -12.78 -20.42 -3.24
CA SER A 450 -11.35 -20.11 -3.02
C SER A 450 -11.10 -18.97 -2.04
N LEU A 451 -12.14 -18.18 -1.70
CA LEU A 451 -12.02 -17.01 -0.85
C LEU A 451 -11.60 -17.38 0.57
N ARG A 452 -10.63 -16.66 1.13
CA ARG A 452 -10.11 -16.84 2.50
C ARG A 452 -10.16 -15.55 3.31
N ASN A 453 -10.00 -14.40 2.68
CA ASN A 453 -9.94 -13.10 3.35
C ASN A 453 -10.98 -12.13 2.77
N VAL A 454 -11.68 -11.42 3.65
CA VAL A 454 -12.61 -10.35 3.27
C VAL A 454 -12.27 -9.09 4.07
N VAL A 455 -12.03 -7.99 3.36
CA VAL A 455 -11.77 -6.68 3.97
C VAL A 455 -12.94 -5.76 3.64
N ILE A 456 -13.47 -5.08 4.65
CA ILE A 456 -14.62 -4.19 4.56
C ILE A 456 -14.19 -2.85 5.16
N HIS A 457 -14.24 -1.76 4.39
CA HIS A 457 -14.02 -0.42 4.93
C HIS A 457 -15.37 0.19 5.30
N GLY A 458 -15.51 0.54 6.58
CA GLY A 458 -16.77 0.92 7.21
C GLY A 458 -17.61 -0.31 7.57
N GLU A 459 -18.93 -0.20 7.43
CA GLU A 459 -19.88 -1.27 7.70
C GLU A 459 -20.60 -1.67 6.42
N LEU A 460 -20.66 -2.99 6.17
CA LEU A 460 -21.36 -3.59 5.04
C LEU A 460 -22.05 -4.88 5.52
N LYS A 461 -23.34 -5.05 5.16
CA LYS A 461 -24.07 -6.29 5.42
C LYS A 461 -23.82 -7.28 4.30
N ILE A 462 -23.13 -8.38 4.58
CA ILE A 462 -22.74 -9.39 3.60
C ILE A 462 -22.59 -10.76 4.26
N ASN A 463 -23.17 -11.81 3.67
CA ASN A 463 -23.06 -13.16 4.22
C ASN A 463 -21.65 -13.71 3.96
N ILE A 464 -20.93 -14.01 5.05
CA ILE A 464 -19.59 -14.59 5.01
C ILE A 464 -19.67 -16.12 5.09
N PRO A 465 -19.23 -16.87 4.06
CA PRO A 465 -19.22 -18.32 4.09
C PRO A 465 -18.27 -18.92 5.13
N GLU A 466 -18.53 -20.16 5.55
CA GLU A 466 -17.73 -20.86 6.57
C GLU A 466 -16.25 -21.07 6.20
N PHE A 467 -15.92 -21.14 4.92
CA PHE A 467 -14.54 -21.33 4.46
C PHE A 467 -13.69 -20.04 4.44
N VAL A 468 -14.30 -18.87 4.68
CA VAL A 468 -13.56 -17.61 4.88
C VAL A 468 -12.88 -17.65 6.25
N GLU A 469 -11.59 -17.40 6.29
CA GLU A 469 -10.73 -17.54 7.46
C GLU A 469 -10.57 -16.23 8.23
N THR A 470 -10.54 -15.10 7.52
CA THR A 470 -10.29 -13.76 8.08
C THR A 470 -11.29 -12.74 7.53
N VAL A 471 -11.88 -11.95 8.43
CA VAL A 471 -12.70 -10.79 8.07
C VAL A 471 -12.19 -9.56 8.82
N ILE A 472 -11.95 -8.46 8.11
CA ILE A 472 -11.47 -7.22 8.71
C ILE A 472 -12.44 -6.09 8.40
N PHE A 473 -12.83 -5.34 9.42
CA PHE A 473 -13.52 -4.06 9.29
C PHE A 473 -12.52 -2.94 9.55
N CYS A 474 -12.29 -2.07 8.57
CA CYS A 474 -11.38 -0.92 8.63
C CYS A 474 -12.18 0.38 8.68
N TYR A 475 -11.77 1.36 9.49
CA TYR A 475 -12.48 2.64 9.65
C TYR A 475 -11.57 3.86 9.53
N PHE A 476 -10.30 3.64 9.18
CA PHE A 476 -9.34 4.72 8.96
C PHE A 476 -9.50 5.24 7.53
N ASP A 477 -9.96 6.49 7.35
CA ASP A 477 -9.93 7.19 6.06
C ASP A 477 -10.15 8.70 6.30
N GLU A 478 -9.15 9.40 6.85
CA GLU A 478 -9.19 10.88 6.83
C GLU A 478 -9.00 11.42 5.40
N ASP A 479 -8.26 10.71 4.53
CA ASP A 479 -7.92 11.18 3.19
C ASP A 479 -8.91 10.75 2.07
N PHE A 480 -9.73 9.70 2.29
CA PHE A 480 -10.70 9.19 1.31
C PHE A 480 -12.16 9.33 1.74
N CYS A 481 -12.45 9.61 3.02
CA CYS A 481 -13.81 9.90 3.48
C CYS A 481 -14.04 11.41 3.57
N ASP A 482 -13.94 12.11 2.44
CA ASP A 482 -14.60 13.40 2.29
C ASP A 482 -16.11 13.21 2.48
N GLY A 483 -16.59 13.41 3.72
CA GLY A 483 -18.02 13.54 4.04
C GLY A 483 -18.74 12.33 4.63
N ILE A 484 -18.09 11.19 4.87
CA ILE A 484 -18.70 10.10 5.67
C ILE A 484 -17.95 9.98 6.99
N GLU A 485 -18.31 10.83 7.97
CA GLU A 485 -17.93 10.67 9.37
C GLU A 485 -18.45 9.32 9.91
N ARG A 486 -17.78 8.21 9.62
CA ARG A 486 -18.02 6.95 10.33
C ARG A 486 -17.16 6.91 11.58
N LYS A 487 -17.46 7.78 12.54
CA LYS A 487 -17.05 7.56 13.94
C LYS A 487 -17.64 6.23 14.41
N SER A 488 -16.83 5.20 14.31
CA SER A 488 -17.19 3.85 14.72
C SER A 488 -16.99 3.75 16.22
N GLN A 489 -18.04 4.10 16.97
CA GLN A 489 -18.09 3.81 18.40
C GLN A 489 -17.83 2.32 18.61
N ASN A 490 -17.05 1.99 19.63
CA ASN A 490 -16.74 0.60 19.96
C ASN A 490 -18.01 -0.26 20.15
N LYS A 491 -18.23 -1.26 19.28
CA LYS A 491 -19.38 -2.18 19.33
C LYS A 491 -18.94 -3.60 19.70
N PRO A 492 -19.80 -4.41 20.37
CA PRO A 492 -19.47 -5.80 20.71
C PRO A 492 -19.35 -6.69 19.46
N ASN A 493 -18.63 -7.82 19.56
CA ASN A 493 -18.45 -8.77 18.44
C ASN A 493 -19.79 -9.22 17.83
N THR A 494 -20.83 -9.38 18.66
CA THR A 494 -22.19 -9.78 18.24
C THR A 494 -22.83 -8.80 17.26
N TYR A 495 -22.46 -7.52 17.29
CA TYR A 495 -22.91 -6.54 16.30
C TYR A 495 -22.36 -6.89 14.91
N PHE A 496 -21.04 -7.07 14.81
CA PHE A 496 -20.37 -7.39 13.55
C PHE A 496 -20.81 -8.75 13.02
N PHE A 497 -20.98 -9.75 13.89
CA PHE A 497 -21.48 -11.07 13.50
C PHE A 497 -22.88 -11.02 12.86
N LYS A 498 -23.73 -10.05 13.23
CA LYS A 498 -25.02 -9.82 12.55
C LYS A 498 -24.84 -9.21 11.16
N LEU A 499 -23.86 -8.32 10.98
CA LEU A 499 -23.53 -7.77 9.65
C LEU A 499 -23.03 -8.84 8.70
N ILE A 500 -22.20 -9.76 9.21
CA ILE A 500 -21.55 -10.79 8.38
C ILE A 500 -22.27 -12.14 8.32
N ASN A 501 -23.30 -12.32 9.15
CA ASN A 501 -24.02 -13.57 9.34
C ASN A 501 -23.07 -14.77 9.56
N ALA A 502 -22.02 -14.56 10.36
CA ALA A 502 -20.98 -15.54 10.65
C ALA A 502 -20.36 -15.27 12.02
N ILE A 503 -19.86 -16.34 12.66
CA ILE A 503 -19.19 -16.27 13.97
C ILE A 503 -17.73 -16.69 13.81
N PHE A 504 -16.87 -15.97 14.52
CA PHE A 504 -15.44 -16.24 14.62
C PHE A 504 -15.05 -16.36 16.10
N ASN A 505 -14.11 -17.25 16.39
CA ASN A 505 -13.62 -17.49 17.74
C ASN A 505 -12.54 -16.47 18.15
N ASN A 506 -11.77 -15.90 17.23
CA ASN A 506 -10.75 -14.92 17.58
C ASN A 506 -11.14 -13.51 17.13
N SER A 507 -10.77 -12.51 17.92
CA SER A 507 -10.92 -11.10 17.53
C SER A 507 -9.72 -10.26 17.98
N ILE A 508 -9.21 -9.44 17.07
CA ILE A 508 -8.14 -8.47 17.34
C ILE A 508 -8.67 -7.08 16.99
N ARG A 509 -8.62 -6.15 17.94
CA ARG A 509 -9.21 -4.82 17.84
C ARG A 509 -8.15 -3.75 18.05
N ASN A 510 -8.03 -2.83 17.10
CA ASN A 510 -7.25 -1.61 17.27
C ASN A 510 -8.19 -0.46 17.58
N ILE A 511 -8.15 0.03 18.83
CA ILE A 511 -9.06 1.05 19.37
C ILE A 511 -8.24 2.13 20.08
N LYS A 512 -8.56 3.40 19.86
CA LYS A 512 -7.98 4.55 20.57
C LYS A 512 -9.11 5.50 20.93
N ASN A 513 -9.20 5.92 22.19
CA ASN A 513 -10.22 6.87 22.66
C ASN A 513 -11.66 6.47 22.23
N ASP A 514 -12.00 5.18 22.34
CA ASP A 514 -13.27 4.57 21.89
C ASP A 514 -13.55 4.56 20.38
N GLU A 515 -12.63 5.09 19.56
CA GLU A 515 -12.68 5.00 18.10
C GLU A 515 -12.01 3.73 17.61
N ILE A 516 -12.72 2.99 16.78
CA ILE A 516 -12.21 1.79 16.12
C ILE A 516 -11.38 2.22 14.91
N TYR A 517 -10.13 1.78 14.82
CA TYR A 517 -9.32 1.86 13.60
C TYR A 517 -9.58 0.65 12.71
N TYR A 518 -9.50 -0.54 13.30
CA TYR A 518 -9.97 -1.76 12.66
C TYR A 518 -10.35 -2.84 13.68
N ILE A 519 -11.15 -3.79 13.22
CA ILE A 519 -11.47 -5.03 13.93
C ILE A 519 -11.27 -6.19 12.98
N ALA A 520 -10.42 -7.14 13.38
CA ALA A 520 -10.17 -8.37 12.63
C ALA A 520 -10.77 -9.58 13.38
N PHE A 521 -11.46 -10.42 12.64
CA PHE A 521 -12.02 -11.69 13.09
C PHE A 521 -11.30 -12.83 12.38
N LEU A 522 -10.81 -13.82 13.14
CA LEU A 522 -10.02 -14.92 12.59
C LEU A 522 -10.53 -16.26 13.09
N ARG A 523 -10.51 -17.26 12.21
CA ARG A 523 -10.70 -18.67 12.61
C ARG A 523 -9.46 -19.26 13.27
N ASP A 524 -8.29 -18.84 12.83
CA ASP A 524 -6.99 -19.28 13.33
C ASP A 524 -6.13 -18.08 13.73
N ILE A 525 -5.89 -17.93 15.02
CA ILE A 525 -5.06 -16.85 15.57
C ILE A 525 -3.61 -16.93 15.07
N LEU A 526 -3.12 -18.09 14.61
CA LEU A 526 -1.76 -18.21 14.06
C LEU A 526 -1.55 -17.32 12.82
N LYS A 527 -2.63 -16.91 12.15
CA LYS A 527 -2.64 -16.02 10.98
C LYS A 527 -2.73 -14.54 11.34
N TRP A 528 -2.59 -14.15 12.61
CA TRP A 528 -2.75 -12.74 13.02
C TRP A 528 -1.82 -11.77 12.29
N LYS A 529 -0.62 -12.21 11.86
CA LYS A 529 0.30 -11.38 11.10
C LYS A 529 -0.22 -11.01 9.71
N ASP A 530 -1.15 -11.78 9.16
CA ASP A 530 -1.77 -11.46 7.87
C ASP A 530 -2.62 -10.17 7.97
N ILE A 531 -3.11 -9.84 9.17
CA ILE A 531 -3.83 -8.58 9.44
C ILE A 531 -2.94 -7.37 9.16
N LEU A 532 -1.64 -7.46 9.43
CA LEU A 532 -0.70 -6.34 9.22
C LEU A 532 -0.76 -5.86 7.77
N TYR A 533 -0.77 -6.81 6.83
CA TYR A 533 -0.83 -6.51 5.40
C TYR A 533 -2.26 -6.22 4.95
N LEU A 534 -3.25 -6.98 5.40
CA LEU A 534 -4.63 -6.81 4.97
C LEU A 534 -5.28 -5.52 5.49
N ALA A 535 -4.88 -5.03 6.66
CA ALA A 535 -5.30 -3.73 7.13
C ALA A 535 -4.62 -2.65 6.28
N ASP A 536 -3.29 -2.64 6.18
CA ASP A 536 -2.57 -1.50 5.59
C ASP A 536 -2.53 -1.48 4.03
N ASP A 537 -2.34 -2.62 3.34
CA ASP A 537 -2.27 -2.70 1.87
C ASP A 537 -3.66 -2.48 1.21
N CYS A 538 -4.75 -2.44 1.99
CA CYS A 538 -6.09 -2.12 1.50
C CYS A 538 -6.38 -0.61 1.44
N PHE A 539 -5.49 0.25 1.95
CA PHE A 539 -5.64 1.72 1.90
C PHE A 539 -4.88 2.38 0.73
N TYR A 540 -3.73 1.83 0.32
CA TYR A 540 -2.84 2.40 -0.71
C TYR A 540 -2.93 1.68 -2.04
#